data_AF-A0AAD9QDA2-F1
#
_entry.id   AF-A0AAD9QDA2-F1
#
_cell.length_a   1.000
_cell.length_b   1.000
_cell.length_c   1.000
_cell.angle_alpha   90.00
_cell.angle_beta   90.00
_cell.angle_gamma   90.00
#
_symmetry.space_group_name_H-M   'P 1'
#
loop_
_entity.id
_entity.type
_entity.pdbx_description
1 polymer ?
#
loop_
_entity_poly.entity_id
_entity_poly.type
_entity_poly.pdbx_seq_one_letter_code
_entity_poly.pdbx_strand_id
1 'polypeptide(L)'
;MALISRDLTTKRRTDLESAEVEAIWLEVCPYKSKRSIILASFYRPLSSKKDDDIKIEELNERVHLLNKETIIVSGVKSESNTPPSAPG
;
A
#
# COMPACT_ATOMS: atom_id res chain seq x y z
N MET A 1 3.70 -24.12 6.39
CA MET A 1 4.74 -23.70 7.35
C MET A 1 5.18 -22.30 6.97
N ALA A 2 4.75 -21.26 7.69
CA ALA A 2 5.24 -19.90 7.46
C ALA A 2 6.55 -19.72 8.24
N LEU A 3 7.64 -19.46 7.51
CA LEU A 3 8.95 -19.19 8.12
C LEU A 3 8.96 -17.74 8.62
N ILE A 4 8.61 -17.52 9.89
CA ILE A 4 8.77 -16.22 10.54
C ILE A 4 10.25 -16.08 10.91
N SER A 5 11.04 -15.51 10.01
CA SER A 5 12.42 -15.12 10.31
C SER A 5 12.42 -14.07 11.42
N ARG A 6 13.13 -14.33 12.52
CA ARG A 6 13.31 -13.36 13.63
C ARG A 6 14.28 -12.24 13.27
N ASP A 7 15.03 -12.39 12.18
CA ASP A 7 16.07 -11.45 11.73
C ASP A 7 15.60 -10.61 10.53
N LEU A 8 14.28 -10.46 10.38
CA LEU A 8 13.71 -9.65 9.31
C LEU A 8 14.11 -8.19 9.52
N THR A 9 15.05 -7.71 8.70
CA THR A 9 15.45 -6.31 8.72
C THR A 9 14.42 -5.51 7.93
N THR A 10 13.72 -4.62 8.64
CA THR A 10 12.72 -3.72 8.05
C THR A 10 13.15 -2.27 8.21
N LYS A 11 12.94 -1.48 7.17
CA LYS A 11 13.18 -0.03 7.18
C LYS A 11 11.93 0.67 6.69
N ARG A 12 11.38 1.58 7.50
CA ARG A 12 10.32 2.50 7.04
C ARG A 12 10.89 3.48 6.02
N ARG A 13 10.21 3.63 4.87
CA ARG A 13 10.61 4.50 3.77
C ARG A 13 9.79 5.79 3.78
N THR A 14 10.11 6.66 4.74
CA THR A 14 9.45 7.97 4.87
C THR A 14 9.72 8.89 3.68
N ASP A 15 10.76 8.61 2.88
CA ASP A 15 11.04 9.30 1.62
C ASP A 15 10.00 9.00 0.52
N LEU A 16 9.21 7.94 0.68
CA LEU A 16 8.13 7.55 -0.23
C LEU A 16 6.74 7.97 0.28
N GLU A 17 6.66 8.52 1.49
CA GLU A 17 5.42 8.98 2.08
C GLU A 17 4.99 10.34 1.51
N SER A 18 3.68 10.61 1.53
CA SER A 18 3.09 11.87 1.08
C SER A 18 2.17 12.43 2.16
N ALA A 19 2.11 13.75 2.27
CA ALA A 19 1.12 14.42 3.12
C ALA A 19 -0.31 14.31 2.55
N GLU A 20 -0.45 13.98 1.26
CA GLU A 20 -1.73 13.94 0.58
C GLU A 20 -2.40 12.57 0.59
N VAL A 21 -1.61 11.50 0.82
CA VAL A 21 -2.07 10.13 0.83
C VAL A 21 -1.49 9.43 2.04
N GLU A 22 -2.37 8.89 2.89
CA GLU A 22 -1.96 8.11 4.05
C GLU A 22 -1.50 6.72 3.59
N ALA A 23 -0.19 6.52 3.58
CA ALA A 23 0.44 5.28 3.15
C ALA A 23 1.60 4.90 4.07
N ILE A 24 1.79 3.60 4.26
CA ILE A 24 2.97 3.04 4.92
C ILE A 24 3.82 2.34 3.87
N TRP A 25 5.10 2.72 3.82
CA TRP A 25 6.10 2.07 2.97
C TRP A 25 7.17 1.41 3.83
N LEU A 26 7.41 0.12 3.60
CA LEU A 26 8.40 -0.69 4.29
C LEU A 26 9.33 -1.35 3.29
N GLU A 27 10.61 -1.09 3.42
CA GLU A 27 11.64 -1.86 2.73
C GLU A 27 12.04 -3.04 3.61
N VAL A 28 11.82 -4.25 3.11
CA VAL A 28 12.09 -5.50 3.83
C VAL A 28 13.19 -6.24 3.10
N CYS A 29 14.20 -6.71 3.83
CA CYS A 29 15.21 -7.62 3.29
C CYS A 29 14.94 -9.04 3.80
N PRO A 30 14.39 -9.95 2.96
CA PRO A 30 14.19 -11.33 3.35
C PRO A 30 15.51 -12.00 3.73
N TYR A 31 15.46 -12.95 4.66
CA TYR A 31 16.64 -13.68 5.12
C TYR A 31 17.41 -14.31 3.94
N LYS A 32 18.73 -14.05 3.87
CA LYS A 32 19.64 -14.47 2.78
C LYS A 32 19.32 -13.90 1.39
N SER A 33 18.42 -12.93 1.26
CA SER A 33 18.23 -12.20 0.00
C SER A 33 19.25 -11.08 -0.15
N LYS A 34 19.80 -10.91 -1.37
CA LYS A 34 20.56 -9.71 -1.75
C LYS A 34 19.66 -8.57 -2.24
N ARG A 35 18.37 -8.86 -2.47
CA ARG A 35 17.37 -7.88 -2.94
C ARG A 35 16.34 -7.63 -1.85
N SER A 36 16.18 -6.37 -1.52
CA SER A 36 15.07 -5.86 -0.72
C SER A 36 13.79 -5.81 -1.53
N ILE A 37 12.66 -5.99 -0.87
CA ILE A 37 11.31 -5.83 -1.42
C ILE A 37 10.70 -4.59 -0.76
N ILE A 38 9.96 -3.78 -1.53
CA ILE A 38 9.15 -2.69 -0.98
C ILE A 38 7.74 -3.22 -0.75
N LEU A 39 7.24 -3.08 0.48
CA LEU A 39 5.86 -3.33 0.84
C LEU A 39 5.17 -2.00 1.06
N ALA A 40 3.98 -1.86 0.48
CA ALA A 40 3.17 -0.65 0.59
C ALA A 40 1.76 -1.00 1.07
N SER A 41 1.17 -0.13 1.87
CA SER A 41 -0.27 -0.15 2.10
C SER A 41 -0.82 1.27 2.11
N PHE A 42 -1.95 1.45 1.44
CA PHE A 42 -2.64 2.72 1.32
C PHE A 42 -3.93 2.68 2.15
N TYR A 43 -4.13 3.69 2.98
CA TYR A 43 -5.41 3.92 3.61
C TYR A 43 -6.33 4.69 2.66
N ARG A 44 -7.48 4.10 2.34
CA ARG A 44 -8.47 4.68 1.44
C ARG A 44 -9.83 4.72 2.14
N PRO A 45 -10.24 5.88 2.68
CA PRO A 45 -11.53 6.02 3.31
C PRO A 45 -12.66 5.95 2.27
N LEU A 46 -13.88 5.65 2.72
CA LEU A 46 -15.07 5.57 1.86
C LEU A 46 -15.37 6.82 1.05
N SER A 47 -14.98 7.97 1.60
CA SER A 47 -15.16 9.28 0.99
C SER A 47 -14.08 9.59 -0.04
N SER A 48 -13.17 8.65 -0.34
CA SER A 48 -12.08 8.87 -1.28
C SER A 48 -12.63 9.22 -2.66
N LYS A 49 -12.07 10.25 -3.27
CA LYS A 49 -12.44 10.73 -4.60
C LYS A 49 -11.46 10.21 -5.64
N LYS A 50 -11.81 10.37 -6.92
CA LYS A 50 -10.89 10.09 -8.03
C LYS A 50 -9.55 10.80 -7.90
N ASP A 51 -9.52 12.01 -7.33
CA ASP A 51 -8.28 12.75 -7.12
C ASP A 51 -7.32 12.02 -6.17
N ASP A 52 -7.84 11.26 -5.20
CA ASP A 52 -7.02 10.44 -4.30
C ASP A 52 -6.38 9.26 -5.06
N ASP A 53 -7.06 8.74 -6.07
CA ASP A 53 -6.57 7.63 -6.89
C ASP A 53 -5.40 8.05 -7.77
N ILE A 54 -5.50 9.25 -8.36
CA ILE A 54 -4.43 9.86 -9.16
C ILE A 54 -3.18 10.02 -8.28
N LYS A 55 -3.33 10.50 -7.05
CA LYS A 55 -2.20 10.67 -6.12
C LYS A 55 -1.58 9.35 -5.69
N ILE A 56 -2.39 8.30 -5.50
CA ILE A 56 -1.89 6.95 -5.23
C ILE A 56 -1.11 6.42 -6.44
N GLU A 57 -1.60 6.64 -7.66
CA GLU A 57 -0.94 6.23 -8.89
C GLU A 57 0.41 6.92 -9.06
N GLU A 58 0.50 8.24 -8.85
CA GLU A 58 1.76 8.98 -8.86
C GLU A 58 2.79 8.43 -7.85
N LEU A 59 2.35 8.01 -6.66
CA LEU A 59 3.24 7.38 -5.68
C LEU A 59 3.72 6.02 -6.14
N ASN A 60 2.86 5.21 -6.77
CA ASN A 60 3.24 3.93 -7.33
C ASN A 60 4.27 4.07 -8.45
N GLU A 61 4.13 5.08 -9.31
CA GLU A 61 5.10 5.38 -10.37
C GLU A 61 6.47 5.76 -9.79
N ARG A 62 6.51 6.59 -8.76
CA ARG A 62 7.78 6.95 -8.09
C ARG A 62 8.51 5.73 -7.54
N VAL A 63 7.77 4.79 -6.97
CA VAL A 63 8.36 3.55 -6.44
C VAL A 63 8.78 2.60 -7.56
N HIS A 64 8.04 2.55 -8.66
CA HIS A 64 8.44 1.79 -9.85
C HIS A 64 9.83 2.19 -10.37
N LEU A 65 10.15 3.50 -10.34
CA LEU A 65 11.46 4.02 -10.74
C LEU A 65 12.62 3.53 -9.86
N LEU A 66 12.37 3.04 -8.65
CA LEU A 66 13.41 2.45 -7.80
C LEU A 66 13.89 1.09 -8.29
N ASN A 67 13.22 0.50 -9.30
CA ASN A 67 13.55 -0.80 -9.88
C ASN A 67 13.69 -1.92 -8.82
N LYS A 68 12.80 -1.87 -7.83
CA LYS A 68 12.69 -2.87 -6.76
C LYS A 68 11.37 -3.61 -6.90
N GLU A 69 11.39 -4.89 -6.55
CA GLU A 69 10.16 -5.66 -6.39
C GLU A 69 9.28 -4.98 -5.34
N THR A 70 8.05 -4.69 -5.72
CA THR A 70 7.12 -3.91 -4.91
C THR A 70 5.80 -4.65 -4.79
N ILE A 71 5.35 -4.87 -3.56
CA ILE A 71 4.07 -5.51 -3.26
C ILE A 71 3.19 -4.45 -2.60
N ILE A 72 2.09 -4.12 -3.26
CA ILE A 72 1.09 -3.16 -2.76
C ILE A 72 -0.08 -3.95 -2.21
N VAL A 73 -0.38 -3.74 -0.93
CA VAL A 73 -1.52 -4.35 -0.24
C VAL A 73 -2.52 -3.24 0.06
N SER A 74 -3.59 -3.19 -0.74
CA SER A 74 -4.72 -2.27 -0.53
C SER A 74 -5.98 -3.05 -0.15
N GLY A 75 -6.76 -2.49 0.77
CA GLY A 75 -8.09 -3.04 1.10
C GLY A 75 -9.05 -2.76 -0.05
N VAL A 76 -9.37 -3.78 -0.85
CA VAL A 76 -10.41 -3.69 -1.88
C VAL A 76 -11.75 -3.68 -1.16
N LYS A 77 -12.49 -2.57 -1.23
CA LYS A 77 -13.79 -2.50 -0.58
C LYS A 77 -14.82 -3.32 -1.37
N SER A 78 -15.34 -4.39 -0.74
CA SER A 78 -16.54 -5.07 -1.22
C SER A 78 -17.73 -4.11 -1.11
N GLU A 79 -18.44 -3.88 -2.21
CA GLU A 79 -19.67 -3.08 -2.20
C GLU A 79 -20.65 -3.66 -1.17
N SER A 80 -20.97 -2.87 -0.14
CA SER A 80 -22.10 -3.18 0.72
C SER A 80 -23.37 -2.82 -0.05
N ASN A 81 -24.06 -3.83 -0.57
CA ASN A 81 -25.42 -3.74 -1.11
C ASN A 81 -26.29 -2.98 -0.09
N THR A 82 -26.56 -1.71 -0.37
CA THR A 82 -27.54 -0.93 0.38
C THR A 82 -28.89 -1.22 -0.28
N PRO A 83 -29.84 -1.89 0.40
CA PRO A 83 -31.15 -2.11 -0.20
C PRO A 83 -31.85 -0.75 -0.42
N PRO A 84 -32.61 -0.59 -1.52
CA PRO A 84 -33.27 0.67 -1.83
C PRO A 84 -34.25 1.04 -0.71
N SER A 85 -34.15 2.28 -0.24
CA SER A 85 -35.10 2.88 0.68
C SER A 85 -36.50 2.83 0.07
N ALA A 86 -37.45 2.20 0.75
CA ALA A 86 -38.84 2.18 0.30
C ALA A 86 -39.42 3.61 0.30
N PRO A 87 -40.19 4.00 -0.73
CA PRO A 87 -40.90 5.28 -0.71
C PRO A 87 -42.03 5.20 0.33
N GLY A 88 -42.06 6.18 1.23
CA GLY A 88 -43.18 6.45 2.13
C GLY A 88 -44.17 7.44 1.55
#